data_AF-A0A9E3X2F2-F1
#
_entry.id   AF-A0A9E3X2F2-F1
#
_cell.length_a   1.000
_cell.length_b   1.000
_cell.length_c   1.000
_cell.angle_alpha   90.00
_cell.angle_beta   90.00
_cell.angle_gamma   90.00
#
_symmetry.space_group_name_H-M   'P 1'
#
loop_
_entity.id
_entity.type
_entity.pdbx_description
1 polymer ?
#
loop_
_entity_poly.entity_id
_entity_poly.type
_entity_poly.pdbx_seq_one_letter_code
_entity_poly.pdbx_strand_id
1 'polypeptide(L)'
;MPLISFTWKQICTLGLPLFFVAACTLPLSPPTSTAQPFAPLPDLQPAIENGLTFLRGQFNAEYGLLQESPNVGQHRYYLTNDNALAAHLFTLHGDTEFADTLYNSLDRYGYRDNGFVEVAWGETIVWPPLHHADLVVAQFGEGECDFLNVEESGPLADCVMQETHTPDLGFFYDWSSFSNLHCMGALNELNKGNREVAEWLYQLELSTFDGQGWADEAWRRRDGTYETIGLAWCLYAGALLGQPDRRVLDQLLAQQGPHGGFHTHYRASVAQLADPNVETTSLALLALGSIKTMPRQE
;
A
#
# COMPACT_ATOMS: atom_id res chain seq x y z
N MET A 1 47.14 -36.07 31.05
CA MET A 1 48.15 -36.94 30.39
C MET A 1 47.86 -36.97 28.89
N PRO A 2 48.90 -37.00 28.06
CA PRO A 2 49.09 -35.98 27.02
C PRO A 2 48.52 -36.35 25.64
N LEU A 3 48.29 -35.27 24.90
CA LEU A 3 48.21 -35.18 23.45
C LEU A 3 49.37 -35.91 22.78
N ILE A 4 49.08 -36.76 21.80
CA ILE A 4 50.05 -37.27 20.83
C ILE A 4 49.85 -36.50 19.54
N SER A 5 50.87 -35.76 19.16
CA SER A 5 51.05 -35.15 17.86
C SER A 5 51.43 -36.22 16.84
N PHE A 6 50.97 -36.09 15.60
CA PHE A 6 51.66 -36.67 14.45
C PHE A 6 51.61 -35.72 13.25
N THR A 7 52.78 -35.60 12.64
CA THR A 7 53.22 -34.59 11.68
C THR A 7 52.98 -34.98 10.22
N TRP A 8 52.95 -33.95 9.38
CA TRP A 8 52.93 -33.90 7.92
C TRP A 8 53.71 -34.97 7.13
N LYS A 9 53.14 -35.37 5.97
CA LYS A 9 53.79 -35.56 4.65
C LYS A 9 52.70 -35.68 3.57
N GLN A 10 52.58 -34.69 2.68
CA GLN A 10 53.14 -34.63 1.32
C GLN A 10 52.19 -35.13 0.21
N ILE A 11 51.89 -34.18 -0.69
CA ILE A 11 51.79 -34.29 -2.16
C ILE A 11 50.59 -35.07 -2.73
N CYS A 12 49.67 -34.33 -3.36
CA CYS A 12 49.25 -34.65 -4.73
C CYS A 12 48.60 -33.41 -5.39
N THR A 13 49.37 -32.82 -6.29
CA THR A 13 48.98 -31.85 -7.31
C THR A 13 47.90 -32.47 -8.19
N LEU A 14 46.68 -31.96 -8.16
CA LEU A 14 45.64 -32.24 -9.15
C LEU A 14 45.18 -30.91 -9.74
N GLY A 15 45.52 -30.74 -11.02
CA GLY A 15 45.16 -29.55 -11.80
C GLY A 15 43.64 -29.40 -11.90
N LEU A 16 43.15 -28.21 -11.55
CA LEU A 16 41.82 -27.78 -11.91
C LEU A 16 41.77 -27.51 -13.42
N PRO A 17 40.83 -28.10 -14.17
CA PRO A 17 40.51 -27.60 -15.49
C PRO A 17 39.77 -26.27 -15.35
N LEU A 18 40.33 -25.21 -15.94
CA LEU A 18 39.61 -23.97 -16.22
C LEU A 18 38.43 -24.30 -17.16
N PHE A 19 37.21 -24.33 -16.61
CA PHE A 19 36.00 -24.21 -17.40
C PHE A 19 35.80 -22.72 -17.72
N PHE A 20 36.08 -22.34 -18.95
CA PHE A 20 35.57 -21.09 -19.53
C PHE A 20 34.05 -21.21 -19.63
N VAL A 21 33.34 -20.65 -18.65
CA VAL A 21 31.89 -20.39 -18.79
C VAL A 21 31.77 -19.23 -19.77
N ALA A 22 31.31 -19.54 -20.98
CA ALA A 22 30.91 -18.54 -21.95
C ALA A 22 29.79 -17.69 -21.33
N ALA A 23 30.10 -16.43 -21.01
CA ALA A 23 29.12 -15.45 -20.60
C ALA A 23 28.17 -15.18 -21.78
N CYS A 24 27.02 -15.85 -21.80
CA CYS A 24 25.88 -15.44 -22.62
C CYS A 24 25.31 -14.15 -22.03
N THR A 25 25.87 -13.01 -22.42
CA THR A 25 25.24 -11.71 -22.23
C THR A 25 24.09 -11.60 -23.21
N LEU A 26 22.90 -12.10 -22.84
CA LEU A 26 21.68 -11.74 -23.54
C LEU A 26 21.34 -10.30 -23.14
N PRO A 27 21.24 -9.34 -24.09
CA PRO A 27 20.69 -8.05 -23.77
C PRO A 27 19.22 -8.23 -23.38
N LEU A 28 18.87 -7.96 -22.13
CA LEU A 28 17.50 -7.69 -21.73
C LEU A 28 17.11 -6.36 -22.39
N SER A 29 16.66 -6.42 -23.63
CA SER A 29 15.86 -5.32 -24.19
C SER A 29 14.48 -5.46 -23.58
N PRO A 30 14.00 -4.49 -22.77
CA PRO A 30 12.63 -4.52 -22.30
C PRO A 30 11.68 -4.56 -23.51
N PRO A 31 10.53 -5.23 -23.40
CA PRO A 31 9.55 -5.25 -24.47
C PRO A 31 9.24 -3.80 -24.86
N THR A 32 9.47 -3.46 -26.12
CA THR A 32 9.14 -2.15 -26.67
C THR A 32 7.62 -2.06 -26.75
N SER A 33 7.00 -1.61 -25.67
CA SER A 33 5.60 -1.20 -25.67
C SER A 33 5.50 -0.02 -26.63
N THR A 34 4.77 -0.20 -27.72
CA THR A 34 4.44 0.90 -28.62
C THR A 34 3.48 1.79 -27.85
N ALA A 35 4.01 2.89 -27.30
CA ALA A 35 3.24 3.87 -26.55
C ALA A 35 2.08 4.35 -27.43
N GLN A 36 0.87 3.84 -27.15
CA GLN A 36 -0.34 4.39 -27.73
C GLN A 36 -0.51 5.80 -27.16
N PRO A 37 -0.87 6.80 -27.99
CA PRO A 37 -1.13 8.13 -27.50
C PRO A 37 -2.21 8.06 -26.42
N PHE A 38 -1.89 8.61 -25.25
CA PHE A 38 -2.75 8.57 -24.08
C PHE A 38 -4.12 9.18 -24.47
N ALA A 39 -5.17 8.37 -24.42
CA ALA A 39 -6.53 8.89 -24.52
C ALA A 39 -6.69 10.01 -23.47
N PRO A 40 -7.46 11.08 -23.74
CA PRO A 40 -7.64 12.15 -22.77
C PRO A 40 -8.02 11.56 -21.41
N LEU A 41 -7.29 11.99 -20.38
CA LEU A 41 -7.63 11.61 -19.01
C LEU A 41 -9.06 12.08 -18.72
N PRO A 42 -9.88 11.25 -18.06
CA PRO A 42 -11.20 11.69 -17.61
C PRO A 42 -11.04 12.86 -16.62
N ASP A 43 -12.09 13.66 -16.47
CA ASP A 43 -12.11 14.64 -15.38
C ASP A 43 -12.18 13.89 -14.04
N LEU A 44 -11.09 13.97 -13.27
CA LEU A 44 -10.94 13.30 -11.98
C LEU A 44 -11.55 14.11 -10.83
N GLN A 45 -11.90 15.38 -11.05
CA GLN A 45 -12.36 16.26 -9.98
C GLN A 45 -13.61 15.73 -9.26
N PRO A 46 -14.66 15.22 -9.94
CA PRO A 46 -15.84 14.70 -9.26
C PRO A 46 -15.52 13.49 -8.37
N ALA A 47 -14.66 12.58 -8.84
CA ALA A 47 -14.24 11.42 -8.06
C ALA A 47 -13.48 11.86 -6.80
N ILE A 48 -12.61 12.86 -6.92
CA ILE A 48 -11.86 13.42 -5.80
C ILE A 48 -12.81 14.05 -4.76
N GLU A 49 -13.73 14.92 -5.19
CA GLU A 49 -14.68 15.60 -4.31
C GLU A 49 -15.61 14.63 -3.58
N ASN A 50 -16.08 13.59 -4.28
CA ASN A 50 -16.91 12.54 -3.68
C ASN A 50 -16.14 11.76 -2.61
N GLY A 51 -14.88 11.40 -2.88
CA GLY A 51 -14.05 10.70 -1.90
C GLY A 51 -13.71 11.56 -0.67
N LEU A 52 -13.39 12.84 -0.86
CA LEU A 52 -13.19 13.77 0.26
C LEU A 52 -14.47 13.92 1.11
N THR A 53 -15.65 13.94 0.46
CA THR A 53 -16.95 13.95 1.15
C THR A 53 -17.16 12.67 1.96
N PHE A 54 -16.84 11.51 1.40
CA PHE A 54 -16.87 10.23 2.12
C PHE A 54 -15.99 10.25 3.37
N LEU A 55 -14.73 10.68 3.24
CA LEU A 55 -13.78 10.76 4.35
C LEU A 55 -14.31 11.64 5.48
N ARG A 56 -14.84 12.83 5.16
CA ARG A 56 -15.48 13.69 6.19
C ARG A 56 -16.67 13.01 6.86
N GLY A 57 -17.44 12.24 6.10
CA GLY A 57 -18.57 11.48 6.61
C GLY A 57 -18.18 10.42 7.64
N GLN A 58 -16.92 10.00 7.69
CA GLN A 58 -16.41 9.07 8.70
C GLN A 58 -15.96 9.76 9.99
N PHE A 59 -15.93 11.08 10.06
CA PHE A 59 -15.40 11.81 11.21
C PHE A 59 -16.28 11.69 12.44
N ASN A 60 -15.69 11.17 13.52
CA ASN A 60 -16.27 11.19 14.85
C ASN A 60 -15.63 12.35 15.65
N ALA A 61 -16.45 13.36 15.98
CA ALA A 61 -15.99 14.55 16.70
C ALA A 61 -15.59 14.29 18.16
N GLU A 62 -16.07 13.21 18.78
CA GLU A 62 -15.69 12.84 20.15
C GLU A 62 -14.23 12.40 20.21
N TYR A 63 -13.81 11.59 19.25
CA TYR A 63 -12.44 11.06 19.17
C TYR A 63 -11.52 11.96 18.33
N GLY A 64 -12.10 12.81 17.48
CA GLY A 64 -11.35 13.63 16.53
C GLY A 64 -10.70 12.81 15.42
N LEU A 65 -11.27 11.63 15.13
CA LEU A 65 -10.74 10.65 14.19
C LEU A 65 -11.82 10.19 13.21
N LEU A 66 -11.39 9.72 12.04
CA LEU A 66 -12.17 9.03 11.05
C LEU A 66 -12.33 7.56 11.45
N GLN A 67 -13.56 7.08 11.40
CA GLN A 67 -13.91 5.66 11.54
C GLN A 67 -13.45 4.89 10.30
N GLU A 68 -12.88 3.69 10.50
CA GLU A 68 -12.28 2.87 9.44
C GLU A 68 -13.23 2.66 8.27
N SER A 69 -14.45 2.19 8.52
CA SER A 69 -15.48 2.04 7.47
C SER A 69 -16.90 2.15 8.00
N PRO A 70 -17.90 2.35 7.12
CA PRO A 70 -19.28 2.58 7.54
C PRO A 70 -19.96 1.42 8.24
N ASN A 71 -19.66 0.14 7.89
CA ASN A 71 -20.31 -1.02 8.52
C ASN A 71 -19.32 -2.00 9.15
N VAL A 72 -18.38 -2.55 8.38
CA VAL A 72 -17.49 -3.63 8.86
C VAL A 72 -16.50 -3.14 9.91
N GLY A 73 -15.97 -1.93 9.73
CA GLY A 73 -15.04 -1.23 10.60
C GLY A 73 -15.71 -0.15 11.45
N GLN A 74 -17.01 -0.30 11.74
CA GLN A 74 -17.65 0.52 12.77
C GLN A 74 -16.88 0.37 14.08
N HIS A 75 -16.80 1.45 14.85
CA HIS A 75 -16.13 1.49 16.15
C HIS A 75 -14.59 1.31 16.11
N ARG A 76 -13.97 1.30 14.92
CA ARG A 76 -12.51 1.25 14.76
C ARG A 76 -11.96 2.56 14.21
N TYR A 77 -10.89 3.05 14.82
CA TYR A 77 -10.25 4.30 14.46
C TYR A 77 -8.72 4.10 14.38
N TYR A 78 -8.19 3.76 13.20
CA TYR A 78 -6.74 3.60 13.04
C TYR A 78 -6.04 4.95 12.98
N LEU A 79 -5.00 5.12 13.79
CA LEU A 79 -4.27 6.38 13.85
C LEU A 79 -3.48 6.63 12.56
N THR A 80 -2.63 5.72 12.12
CA THR A 80 -1.75 5.99 10.97
C THR A 80 -2.38 5.66 9.62
N ASN A 81 -2.81 4.42 9.41
CA ASN A 81 -3.27 3.94 8.10
C ASN A 81 -4.54 4.66 7.62
N ASP A 82 -5.39 5.09 8.56
CA ASP A 82 -6.57 5.88 8.25
C ASP A 82 -6.32 7.38 8.44
N ASN A 83 -6.02 7.80 9.68
CA ASN A 83 -6.12 9.20 10.07
C ASN A 83 -4.91 10.06 9.69
N ALA A 84 -3.67 9.56 9.83
CA ALA A 84 -2.47 10.28 9.38
C ALA A 84 -2.46 10.40 7.86
N LEU A 85 -2.82 9.32 7.16
CA LEU A 85 -2.94 9.34 5.71
C LEU A 85 -4.04 10.32 5.23
N ALA A 86 -5.21 10.32 5.86
CA ALA A 86 -6.27 11.27 5.53
C ALA A 86 -5.86 12.71 5.85
N ALA A 87 -5.20 12.98 6.98
CA ALA A 87 -4.69 14.30 7.32
C ALA A 87 -3.70 14.83 6.28
N HIS A 88 -2.79 13.97 5.82
CA HIS A 88 -1.88 14.27 4.74
C HIS A 88 -2.64 14.63 3.45
N LEU A 89 -3.63 13.83 3.08
CA LEU A 89 -4.46 14.08 1.90
C LEU A 89 -5.21 15.41 1.99
N PHE A 90 -5.87 15.73 3.11
CA PHE A 90 -6.58 17.01 3.28
C PHE A 90 -5.62 18.21 3.17
N THR A 91 -4.38 18.08 3.66
CA THR A 91 -3.34 19.09 3.49
C THR A 91 -3.05 19.33 2.00
N LEU A 92 -2.86 18.26 1.21
CA LEU A 92 -2.60 18.36 -0.24
C LEU A 92 -3.76 19.01 -1.00
N HIS A 93 -5.00 18.81 -0.54
CA HIS A 93 -6.19 19.39 -1.14
C HIS A 93 -6.55 20.79 -0.58
N GLY A 94 -5.69 21.37 0.26
CA GLY A 94 -5.83 22.74 0.77
C GLY A 94 -6.83 22.91 1.90
N ASP A 95 -7.34 21.82 2.49
CA ASP A 95 -8.15 21.88 3.70
C ASP A 95 -7.29 21.69 4.95
N THR A 96 -6.55 22.75 5.27
CA THR A 96 -5.61 22.74 6.39
C THR A 96 -6.33 22.71 7.75
N GLU A 97 -7.53 23.27 7.87
CA GLU A 97 -8.26 23.28 9.15
C GLU A 97 -8.70 21.87 9.56
N PHE A 98 -9.22 21.10 8.60
CA PHE A 98 -9.61 19.71 8.88
C PHE A 98 -8.38 18.81 9.05
N ALA A 99 -7.32 19.02 8.26
CA ALA A 99 -6.05 18.33 8.46
C ALA A 99 -5.46 18.59 9.85
N ASP A 100 -5.45 19.84 10.33
CA ASP A 100 -4.96 20.21 11.66
C ASP A 100 -5.80 19.54 12.76
N THR A 101 -7.11 19.39 12.55
CA THR A 101 -7.99 18.66 13.49
C THR A 101 -7.56 17.21 13.65
N LEU A 102 -7.26 16.53 12.54
CA LEU A 102 -6.75 15.15 12.57
C LEU A 102 -5.35 15.09 13.18
N TYR A 103 -4.42 15.95 12.77
CA TYR A 103 -3.06 15.99 13.33
C TYR A 103 -2.98 16.30 14.82
N ASN A 104 -3.88 17.15 15.33
CA ASN A 104 -3.99 17.42 16.77
C ASN A 104 -4.54 16.21 17.53
N SER A 105 -5.40 15.40 16.90
CA SER A 105 -5.90 14.15 17.50
C SER A 105 -4.82 13.08 17.48
N LEU A 106 -4.06 12.96 16.40
CA LEU A 106 -2.87 12.10 16.30
C LEU A 106 -1.83 12.44 17.39
N ASP A 107 -1.56 13.72 17.62
CA ASP A 107 -0.70 14.18 18.74
C ASP A 107 -1.24 13.78 20.10
N ARG A 108 -2.56 13.89 20.30
CA ARG A 108 -3.22 13.51 21.55
C ARG A 108 -3.05 12.03 21.85
N TYR A 109 -3.13 11.16 20.85
CA TYR A 109 -2.96 9.72 20.99
C TYR A 109 -1.49 9.27 20.92
N GLY A 110 -0.58 10.14 20.50
CA GLY A 110 0.87 9.93 20.54
C GLY A 110 1.43 9.20 19.32
N TYR A 111 0.69 9.11 18.22
CA TYR A 111 1.13 8.44 16.99
C TYR A 111 0.84 9.30 15.76
N ARG A 112 1.90 9.60 15.00
CA ARG A 112 1.80 10.23 13.67
C ARG A 112 2.31 9.34 12.55
N ASP A 113 3.08 8.32 12.92
CA ASP A 113 3.81 7.47 12.01
C ASP A 113 3.78 6.01 12.47
N ASN A 114 3.96 5.10 11.52
CA ASN A 114 4.15 3.68 11.80
C ASN A 114 5.34 3.03 11.08
N GLY A 115 6.11 3.81 10.31
CA GLY A 115 7.25 3.32 9.56
C GLY A 115 6.88 2.51 8.31
N PHE A 116 5.67 2.69 7.81
CA PHE A 116 5.12 2.00 6.66
C PHE A 116 4.38 2.94 5.70
N VAL A 117 3.32 3.64 6.14
CA VAL A 117 2.53 4.49 5.24
C VAL A 117 3.24 5.78 4.84
N GLU A 118 4.31 6.17 5.54
CA GLU A 118 5.09 7.39 5.29
C GLU A 118 5.73 7.42 3.90
N VAL A 119 5.89 6.24 3.29
CA VAL A 119 6.32 6.11 1.90
C VAL A 119 5.43 6.93 0.95
N ALA A 120 4.15 7.13 1.31
CA ALA A 120 3.19 7.94 0.57
C ALA A 120 3.53 9.42 0.49
N TRP A 121 4.30 9.98 1.43
CA TRP A 121 4.66 11.41 1.43
C TRP A 121 6.17 11.65 1.26
N GLY A 122 6.85 10.67 0.66
CA GLY A 122 8.23 10.82 0.20
C GLY A 122 9.28 10.33 1.21
N GLU A 123 8.87 9.75 2.33
CA GLU A 123 9.84 9.17 3.27
C GLU A 123 10.36 7.82 2.79
N THR A 124 11.58 7.48 3.21
CA THR A 124 12.13 6.14 3.01
C THR A 124 11.79 5.27 4.22
N ILE A 125 11.27 4.09 3.97
CA ILE A 125 10.95 3.10 5.00
C ILE A 125 11.90 1.89 4.92
N VAL A 126 11.96 1.13 6.02
CA VAL A 126 12.71 -0.13 6.08
C VAL A 126 12.14 -1.10 5.03
N TRP A 127 13.03 -1.72 4.24
CA TRP A 127 12.64 -2.66 3.18
C TRP A 127 13.58 -3.88 3.12
N PRO A 128 13.10 -5.14 3.04
CA PRO A 128 11.69 -5.60 3.02
C PRO A 128 10.84 -5.03 4.17
N PRO A 129 9.50 -4.90 3.99
CA PRO A 129 8.66 -4.35 5.04
C PRO A 129 8.67 -5.27 6.26
N LEU A 130 8.47 -4.69 7.43
CA LEU A 130 8.28 -5.45 8.67
C LEU A 130 6.83 -5.94 8.75
N HIS A 131 6.62 -7.10 9.38
CA HIS A 131 5.27 -7.52 9.76
C HIS A 131 4.62 -6.47 10.68
N HIS A 132 3.30 -6.43 10.67
CA HIS A 132 2.55 -5.55 11.55
C HIS A 132 2.01 -6.26 12.78
N ALA A 133 1.69 -5.47 13.81
CA ALA A 133 0.83 -5.85 14.91
C ALA A 133 -0.08 -4.68 15.28
N ASP A 134 -1.33 -5.00 15.59
CA ASP A 134 -2.31 -4.02 16.05
C ASP A 134 -2.20 -3.79 17.55
N LEU A 135 -2.22 -2.52 17.94
CA LEU A 135 -2.24 -2.07 19.32
C LEU A 135 -3.53 -1.28 19.58
N VAL A 136 -4.27 -1.68 20.61
CA VAL A 136 -5.35 -0.86 21.17
C VAL A 136 -4.71 0.27 22.00
N VAL A 137 -4.79 1.50 21.50
CA VAL A 137 -4.25 2.70 22.16
C VAL A 137 -5.25 3.25 23.17
N ALA A 138 -6.53 3.25 22.83
CA ALA A 138 -7.61 3.63 23.73
C ALA A 138 -8.87 2.82 23.43
N GLN A 139 -9.64 2.56 24.47
CA GLN A 139 -10.94 1.89 24.40
C GLN A 139 -11.97 2.73 25.15
N PHE A 140 -13.12 2.96 24.52
CA PHE A 140 -14.24 3.70 25.08
C PHE A 140 -15.48 2.81 25.13
N GLY A 141 -16.07 2.67 26.31
CA GLY A 141 -17.21 1.79 26.54
C GLY A 141 -16.82 0.36 26.94
N GLU A 142 -17.84 -0.43 27.31
CA GLU A 142 -17.70 -1.85 27.61
C GLU A 142 -17.79 -2.64 26.31
N GLY A 143 -16.88 -3.59 26.10
CA GLY A 143 -16.87 -4.41 24.90
C GLY A 143 -15.48 -4.88 24.48
N GLU A 144 -15.44 -5.59 23.35
CA GLU A 144 -14.19 -6.01 22.71
C GLU A 144 -13.82 -5.08 21.56
N CYS A 145 -12.51 -4.88 21.36
CA CYS A 145 -11.95 -4.19 20.20
C CYS A 145 -11.69 -5.13 19.02
N ASP A 146 -11.85 -6.43 19.23
CA ASP A 146 -11.52 -7.48 18.28
C ASP A 146 -12.80 -8.10 17.70
N PHE A 147 -12.82 -8.27 16.38
CA PHE A 147 -13.98 -8.67 15.59
C PHE A 147 -13.89 -10.13 15.13
N LEU A 148 -12.91 -10.89 15.62
CA LEU A 148 -12.57 -12.21 15.06
C LEU A 148 -13.68 -13.26 15.13
N ASN A 149 -14.76 -13.08 15.90
CA ASN A 149 -15.92 -13.98 15.88
C ASN A 149 -17.26 -13.24 16.02
N VAL A 150 -17.86 -12.84 14.88
CA VAL A 150 -19.16 -12.16 14.78
C VAL A 150 -20.33 -12.96 15.38
N GLU A 151 -20.17 -14.27 15.58
CA GLU A 151 -21.21 -15.14 16.13
C GLU A 151 -21.29 -15.14 17.67
N GLU A 152 -20.27 -14.62 18.38
CA GLU A 152 -20.25 -14.56 19.86
C GLU A 152 -19.91 -13.16 20.42
N SER A 153 -19.70 -12.16 19.56
CA SER A 153 -19.26 -10.84 20.01
C SER A 153 -20.33 -10.18 20.90
N GLY A 154 -19.91 -9.83 22.12
CA GLY A 154 -20.66 -8.98 23.04
C GLY A 154 -20.83 -7.55 22.49
N PRO A 155 -21.20 -6.56 23.33
CA PRO A 155 -21.19 -5.18 22.88
C PRO A 155 -19.80 -4.79 22.34
N LEU A 156 -19.76 -3.99 21.29
CA LEU A 156 -18.52 -3.45 20.73
C LEU A 156 -18.15 -2.17 21.47
N ALA A 157 -16.88 -2.04 21.82
CA ALA A 157 -16.33 -0.79 22.32
C ALA A 157 -15.81 0.04 21.14
N ASP A 158 -15.77 1.36 21.30
CA ASP A 158 -15.05 2.24 20.38
C ASP A 158 -13.55 2.14 20.65
N CYS A 159 -12.78 1.77 19.65
CA CYS A 159 -11.37 1.42 19.81
C CYS A 159 -10.48 2.25 18.87
N VAL A 160 -9.55 2.97 19.49
CA VAL A 160 -8.48 3.69 18.80
C VAL A 160 -7.30 2.74 18.65
N MET A 161 -6.93 2.47 17.41
CA MET A 161 -6.00 1.42 17.03
C MET A 161 -4.74 2.02 16.40
N GLN A 162 -3.61 1.35 16.59
CA GLN A 162 -2.35 1.66 15.94
C GLN A 162 -1.77 0.39 15.31
N GLU A 163 -1.52 0.43 14.00
CA GLU A 163 -0.73 -0.61 13.33
C GLU A 163 0.77 -0.30 13.56
N THR A 164 1.54 -1.24 14.10
CA THR A 164 2.96 -1.05 14.41
C THR A 164 3.85 -1.95 13.57
N HIS A 165 4.97 -1.42 13.07
CA HIS A 165 5.97 -2.15 12.28
C HIS A 165 7.33 -2.11 12.98
N THR A 166 7.53 -2.99 13.97
CA THR A 166 8.77 -3.00 14.78
C THR A 166 9.68 -4.17 14.40
N PRO A 167 11.03 -4.03 14.52
CA PRO A 167 11.97 -5.07 14.08
C PRO A 167 11.76 -6.45 14.72
N ASP A 168 11.19 -6.52 15.93
CA ASP A 168 10.88 -7.75 16.64
C ASP A 168 9.73 -8.56 16.02
N LEU A 169 8.88 -7.94 15.19
CA LEU A 169 7.84 -8.63 14.41
C LEU A 169 8.43 -9.38 13.20
N GLY A 170 9.68 -9.08 12.83
CA GLY A 170 10.38 -9.70 11.72
C GLY A 170 10.02 -9.10 10.36
N PHE A 171 10.74 -9.54 9.34
CA PHE A 171 10.59 -9.06 7.97
C PHE A 171 9.61 -9.93 7.18
N PHE A 172 8.75 -9.27 6.41
CA PHE A 172 7.83 -9.92 5.48
C PHE A 172 8.55 -10.18 4.14
N TYR A 173 9.32 -11.27 4.06
CA TYR A 173 10.23 -11.52 2.94
C TYR A 173 9.55 -11.87 1.60
N ASP A 174 8.32 -12.37 1.63
CA ASP A 174 7.49 -12.68 0.45
C ASP A 174 6.65 -11.50 -0.03
N TRP A 175 6.93 -10.27 0.44
CA TRP A 175 6.25 -9.03 0.06
C TRP A 175 6.04 -8.86 -1.44
N SER A 176 7.00 -9.28 -2.27
CA SER A 176 6.91 -9.15 -3.74
C SER A 176 5.84 -10.03 -4.38
N SER A 177 5.22 -10.93 -3.60
CA SER A 177 4.07 -11.73 -4.02
C SER A 177 2.73 -11.01 -3.82
N PHE A 178 2.74 -9.79 -3.28
CA PHE A 178 1.58 -8.94 -3.04
C PHE A 178 1.73 -7.64 -3.83
N SER A 179 0.75 -7.32 -4.68
CA SER A 179 0.86 -6.24 -5.67
C SER A 179 0.98 -4.85 -5.02
N ASN A 180 0.22 -4.60 -3.95
CA ASN A 180 0.30 -3.38 -3.15
C ASN A 180 1.72 -3.17 -2.59
N LEU A 181 2.31 -4.19 -1.96
CA LEU A 181 3.66 -4.13 -1.42
C LEU A 181 4.70 -3.98 -2.53
N HIS A 182 4.49 -4.62 -3.70
CA HIS A 182 5.39 -4.46 -4.83
C HIS A 182 5.47 -2.99 -5.29
N CYS A 183 4.32 -2.36 -5.45
CA CYS A 183 4.22 -0.96 -5.85
C CYS A 183 4.69 0.01 -4.75
N MET A 184 4.47 -0.31 -3.47
CA MET A 184 5.11 0.42 -2.36
C MET A 184 6.64 0.29 -2.39
N GLY A 185 7.17 -0.87 -2.75
CA GLY A 185 8.61 -1.08 -2.93
C GLY A 185 9.18 -0.22 -4.04
N ALA A 186 8.47 -0.10 -5.17
CA ALA A 186 8.84 0.81 -6.25
C ALA A 186 8.87 2.27 -5.76
N LEU A 187 7.86 2.70 -5.00
CA LEU A 187 7.80 4.04 -4.42
C LEU A 187 8.93 4.29 -3.41
N ASN A 188 9.23 3.32 -2.55
CA ASN A 188 10.33 3.44 -1.58
C ASN A 188 11.69 3.56 -2.29
N GLU A 189 11.92 2.83 -3.38
CA GLU A 189 13.12 3.00 -4.21
C GLU A 189 13.17 4.38 -4.89
N LEU A 190 12.02 4.90 -5.31
CA LEU A 190 11.93 6.26 -5.85
C LEU A 190 12.30 7.30 -4.78
N ASN A 191 11.80 7.15 -3.54
CA ASN A 191 12.11 8.03 -2.41
C ASN A 191 13.59 7.98 -2.02
N LYS A 192 14.27 6.85 -2.22
CA LYS A 192 15.74 6.71 -2.07
C LYS A 192 16.54 7.37 -3.19
N GLY A 193 15.90 7.85 -4.25
CA GLY A 193 16.54 8.37 -5.46
C GLY A 193 16.96 7.29 -6.48
N ASN A 194 16.59 6.02 -6.25
CA ASN A 194 16.92 4.89 -7.12
C ASN A 194 15.89 4.74 -8.25
N ARG A 195 15.77 5.76 -9.10
CA ARG A 195 14.72 5.82 -10.14
C ARG A 195 14.71 4.60 -11.07
N GLU A 196 15.86 4.12 -11.52
CA GLU A 196 15.95 2.95 -12.42
C GLU A 196 15.37 1.69 -11.77
N VAL A 197 15.60 1.49 -10.47
CA VAL A 197 15.06 0.35 -9.70
C VAL A 197 13.55 0.51 -9.50
N ALA A 198 13.10 1.72 -9.18
CA ALA A 198 11.69 2.03 -9.04
C ALA A 198 10.91 1.78 -10.34
N GLU A 199 11.44 2.21 -11.47
CA GLU A 199 10.86 1.97 -12.80
C GLU A 199 10.84 0.48 -13.13
N TRP A 200 11.91 -0.26 -12.81
CA TRP A 200 11.95 -1.70 -13.01
C TRP A 200 10.90 -2.45 -12.17
N LEU A 201 10.80 -2.16 -10.87
CA LEU A 201 9.79 -2.76 -9.98
C LEU A 201 8.37 -2.47 -10.47
N TYR A 202 8.08 -1.21 -10.82
CA TYR A 202 6.77 -0.81 -11.33
C TYR A 202 6.41 -1.54 -12.64
N GLN A 203 7.34 -1.61 -13.60
CA GLN A 203 7.09 -2.30 -14.88
C GLN A 203 6.95 -3.81 -14.71
N LEU A 204 7.69 -4.40 -13.77
CA LEU A 204 7.55 -5.81 -13.42
C LEU A 204 6.13 -6.10 -12.89
N GLU A 205 5.66 -5.30 -11.93
CA GLU A 205 4.31 -5.47 -11.39
C GLU A 205 3.22 -5.16 -12.42
N LEU A 206 3.39 -4.12 -13.24
CA LEU A 206 2.41 -3.80 -14.28
C LEU A 206 2.31 -4.91 -15.35
N SER A 207 3.39 -5.68 -15.58
CA SER A 207 3.39 -6.79 -16.53
C SER A 207 2.51 -7.97 -16.10
N THR A 208 2.15 -8.06 -14.83
CA THR A 208 1.29 -9.12 -14.27
C THR A 208 -0.17 -8.68 -14.08
N PHE A 209 -0.49 -7.41 -14.38
CA PHE A 209 -1.86 -6.89 -14.34
C PHE A 209 -2.72 -7.53 -15.45
N ASP A 210 -3.77 -8.24 -15.05
CA ASP A 210 -4.62 -9.03 -15.97
C ASP A 210 -5.71 -8.22 -16.68
N GLY A 211 -5.74 -6.90 -16.45
CA GLY A 211 -6.76 -5.99 -16.96
C GLY A 211 -7.90 -5.71 -15.99
N GLN A 212 -8.03 -6.51 -14.93
CA GLN A 212 -8.97 -6.30 -13.82
C GLN A 212 -8.25 -6.07 -12.50
N GLY A 213 -7.13 -6.73 -12.26
CA GLY A 213 -6.38 -6.66 -11.01
C GLY A 213 -5.09 -7.47 -11.10
N TRP A 214 -4.53 -7.78 -9.94
CA TRP A 214 -3.41 -8.71 -9.81
C TRP A 214 -3.87 -10.00 -9.18
N ALA A 215 -3.68 -11.13 -9.88
CA ALA A 215 -3.90 -12.46 -9.34
C ALA A 215 -2.73 -12.88 -8.42
N ASP A 216 -2.42 -12.01 -7.45
CA ASP A 216 -1.30 -12.11 -6.53
C ASP A 216 -1.59 -13.08 -5.37
N GLU A 217 -0.76 -13.06 -4.33
CA GLU A 217 -0.93 -13.95 -3.18
C GLU A 217 -2.19 -13.62 -2.36
N ALA A 218 -2.57 -12.35 -2.21
CA ALA A 218 -3.82 -11.96 -1.55
C ALA A 218 -5.03 -12.49 -2.33
N TRP A 219 -5.02 -12.35 -3.65
CA TRP A 219 -6.06 -12.89 -4.53
C TRP A 219 -6.24 -14.40 -4.37
N ARG A 220 -5.12 -15.15 -4.32
CA ARG A 220 -5.14 -16.60 -4.11
C ARG A 220 -5.69 -16.99 -2.75
N ARG A 221 -5.33 -16.23 -1.70
CA ARG A 221 -5.80 -16.48 -0.32
C ARG A 221 -7.27 -16.12 -0.10
N ARG A 222 -7.84 -15.24 -0.94
CA ARG A 222 -9.23 -14.76 -0.83
C ARG A 222 -10.15 -15.32 -1.93
N ASP A 223 -9.89 -16.53 -2.41
CA ASP A 223 -10.72 -17.22 -3.41
C ASP A 223 -11.04 -16.38 -4.65
N GLY A 224 -10.00 -15.74 -5.19
CA GLY A 224 -10.08 -14.97 -6.42
C GLY A 224 -10.64 -13.56 -6.26
N THR A 225 -10.46 -12.96 -5.09
CA THR A 225 -10.88 -11.59 -4.78
C THR A 225 -9.71 -10.63 -4.90
N TYR A 226 -9.83 -9.61 -5.74
CA TYR A 226 -8.82 -8.56 -5.87
C TYR A 226 -8.95 -7.50 -4.77
N GLU A 227 -7.83 -6.87 -4.40
CA GLU A 227 -7.78 -5.77 -3.44
C GLU A 227 -7.61 -4.43 -4.16
N THR A 228 -8.46 -3.45 -3.83
CA THR A 228 -8.44 -2.11 -4.44
C THR A 228 -7.19 -1.32 -4.04
N ILE A 229 -6.62 -1.63 -2.88
CA ILE A 229 -5.40 -0.97 -2.39
C ILE A 229 -4.20 -1.20 -3.33
N GLY A 230 -4.12 -2.36 -4.00
CA GLY A 230 -3.12 -2.62 -5.03
C GLY A 230 -3.24 -1.67 -6.22
N LEU A 231 -4.47 -1.41 -6.69
CA LEU A 231 -4.72 -0.43 -7.76
C LEU A 231 -4.26 0.97 -7.35
N ALA A 232 -4.61 1.39 -6.13
CA ALA A 232 -4.28 2.72 -5.62
C ALA A 232 -2.75 2.93 -5.52
N TRP A 233 -2.02 2.00 -4.89
CA TRP A 233 -0.56 2.10 -4.76
C TRP A 233 0.16 2.08 -6.11
N CYS A 234 -0.23 1.15 -7.00
CA CYS A 234 0.41 1.06 -8.30
C CYS A 234 0.12 2.28 -9.17
N LEU A 235 -1.11 2.79 -9.16
CA LEU A 235 -1.45 4.00 -9.89
C LEU A 235 -0.68 5.21 -9.34
N TYR A 236 -0.54 5.32 -8.03
CA TYR A 236 0.22 6.40 -7.38
C TYR A 236 1.71 6.34 -7.74
N ALA A 237 2.34 5.17 -7.62
CA ALA A 237 3.74 4.97 -8.04
C ALA A 237 3.94 5.30 -9.53
N GLY A 238 3.03 4.83 -10.39
CA GLY A 238 3.05 5.15 -11.82
C GLY A 238 2.95 6.64 -12.10
N ALA A 239 2.06 7.36 -11.41
CA ALA A 239 1.91 8.81 -11.55
C ALA A 239 3.20 9.55 -11.17
N LEU A 240 3.82 9.21 -10.04
CA LEU A 240 5.08 9.83 -9.59
C LEU A 240 6.27 9.51 -10.51
N LEU A 241 6.27 8.34 -11.13
CA LEU A 241 7.28 7.95 -12.13
C LEU A 241 7.05 8.58 -13.50
N GLY A 242 5.92 9.27 -13.75
CA GLY A 242 5.63 9.85 -15.05
C GLY A 242 4.95 8.88 -16.03
N GLN A 243 4.46 7.75 -15.55
CA GLN A 243 3.99 6.61 -16.35
C GLN A 243 2.75 5.90 -15.76
N PRO A 244 1.68 6.63 -15.38
CA PRO A 244 0.46 5.99 -14.89
C PRO A 244 -0.16 5.08 -15.97
N ASP A 245 -0.69 3.91 -15.59
CA ASP A 245 -1.39 3.02 -16.51
C ASP A 245 -2.91 3.32 -16.53
N ARG A 246 -3.45 3.53 -17.74
CA ARG A 246 -4.86 3.87 -17.93
C ARG A 246 -5.82 2.76 -17.49
N ARG A 247 -5.45 1.49 -17.68
CA ARG A 247 -6.28 0.35 -17.29
C ARG A 247 -6.41 0.27 -15.77
N VAL A 248 -5.31 0.55 -15.05
CA VAL A 248 -5.31 0.62 -13.59
C VAL A 248 -6.18 1.78 -13.11
N LEU A 249 -6.10 2.96 -13.75
CA LEU A 249 -6.97 4.11 -13.45
C LEU A 249 -8.45 3.78 -13.65
N ASP A 250 -8.81 3.25 -14.81
CA ASP A 250 -10.21 2.94 -15.14
C ASP A 250 -10.79 1.92 -14.14
N GLN A 251 -9.98 0.93 -13.76
CA GLN A 251 -10.38 -0.06 -12.77
C GLN A 251 -10.52 0.53 -11.36
N LEU A 252 -9.59 1.40 -10.93
CA LEU A 252 -9.67 2.09 -9.64
C LEU A 252 -10.95 2.92 -9.55
N LEU A 253 -11.26 3.71 -10.59
CA LEU A 253 -12.48 4.52 -10.64
C LEU A 253 -13.76 3.67 -10.57
N ALA A 254 -13.75 2.46 -11.15
CA ALA A 254 -14.87 1.53 -11.04
C ALA A 254 -15.14 1.04 -9.59
N GLN A 255 -14.17 1.19 -8.69
CA GLN A 255 -14.31 0.81 -7.28
C GLN A 255 -14.93 1.92 -6.42
N GLN A 256 -15.12 3.13 -6.95
CA GLN A 256 -15.79 4.19 -6.21
C GLN A 256 -17.30 3.91 -6.11
N GLY A 257 -17.79 3.80 -4.87
CA GLY A 257 -19.20 3.59 -4.59
C GLY A 257 -20.03 4.87 -4.70
N PRO A 258 -21.37 4.77 -4.66
CA PRO A 258 -22.27 5.93 -4.70
C PRO A 258 -22.13 6.86 -3.49
N HIS A 259 -21.54 6.37 -2.39
CA HIS A 259 -21.23 7.16 -1.19
C HIS A 259 -19.89 7.91 -1.29
N GLY A 260 -19.17 7.76 -2.40
CA GLY A 260 -17.89 8.42 -2.67
C GLY A 260 -16.65 7.65 -2.18
N GLY A 261 -16.79 6.73 -1.24
CA GLY A 261 -15.69 5.87 -0.78
C GLY A 261 -15.33 4.78 -1.80
N PHE A 262 -14.09 4.30 -1.75
CA PHE A 262 -13.60 3.22 -2.61
C PHE A 262 -13.72 1.88 -1.90
N HIS A 263 -14.48 0.96 -2.49
CA HIS A 263 -14.67 -0.39 -1.97
C HIS A 263 -13.33 -1.13 -1.92
N THR A 264 -13.07 -1.86 -0.83
CA THR A 264 -11.77 -2.49 -0.58
C THR A 264 -11.50 -3.72 -1.45
N HIS A 265 -12.55 -4.40 -1.92
CA HIS A 265 -12.46 -5.67 -2.62
C HIS A 265 -13.44 -5.79 -3.79
N TYR A 266 -13.05 -6.55 -4.81
CA TYR A 266 -13.88 -6.82 -5.99
C TYR A 266 -13.51 -8.14 -6.68
N ARG A 267 -14.37 -8.58 -7.60
CA ARG A 267 -14.19 -9.75 -8.48
C ARG A 267 -14.70 -9.42 -9.88
N ALA A 268 -14.32 -10.24 -10.86
CA ALA A 268 -14.83 -10.13 -12.23
C ALA A 268 -16.36 -10.12 -12.33
N SER A 269 -17.04 -10.86 -11.45
CA SER A 269 -18.50 -10.98 -11.42
C SER A 269 -19.18 -9.97 -10.50
N VAL A 270 -18.44 -9.31 -9.61
CA VAL A 270 -18.97 -8.42 -8.57
C VAL A 270 -18.00 -7.26 -8.40
N ALA A 271 -18.37 -6.10 -8.94
CA ALA A 271 -17.50 -4.93 -8.95
C ALA A 271 -17.23 -4.36 -7.54
N GLN A 272 -18.06 -4.63 -6.54
CA GLN A 272 -17.93 -4.07 -5.18
C GLN A 272 -18.33 -5.14 -4.16
N LEU A 273 -17.36 -5.73 -3.45
CA LEU A 273 -17.55 -6.94 -2.61
C LEU A 273 -17.35 -6.69 -1.11
N ALA A 274 -16.77 -5.56 -0.71
CA ALA A 274 -16.56 -5.20 0.70
C ALA A 274 -16.76 -3.70 0.90
N ASP A 275 -16.96 -3.26 2.15
CA ASP A 275 -17.18 -1.85 2.46
C ASP A 275 -16.04 -0.95 1.96
N PRO A 276 -16.35 0.30 1.59
CA PRO A 276 -15.33 1.31 1.44
C PRO A 276 -14.73 1.65 2.80
N ASN A 277 -13.42 1.87 2.86
CA ASN A 277 -12.73 2.28 4.08
C ASN A 277 -11.90 3.56 3.87
N VAL A 278 -11.45 4.15 4.97
CA VAL A 278 -10.68 5.41 5.00
C VAL A 278 -9.32 5.23 4.34
N GLU A 279 -8.54 4.21 4.69
CA GLU A 279 -7.22 3.94 4.10
C GLU A 279 -7.28 3.83 2.57
N THR A 280 -8.10 2.90 2.03
CA THR A 280 -8.19 2.66 0.58
C THR A 280 -8.70 3.90 -0.15
N THR A 281 -9.69 4.60 0.43
CA THR A 281 -10.19 5.85 -0.16
C THR A 281 -9.10 6.92 -0.17
N SER A 282 -8.33 7.06 0.91
CA SER A 282 -7.28 8.06 1.00
C SER A 282 -6.15 7.79 0.00
N LEU A 283 -5.72 6.53 -0.15
CA LEU A 283 -4.73 6.13 -1.15
C LEU A 283 -5.25 6.33 -2.58
N ALA A 284 -6.51 5.99 -2.85
CA ALA A 284 -7.10 6.21 -4.16
C ALA A 284 -7.09 7.71 -4.52
N LEU A 285 -7.47 8.57 -3.58
CA LEU A 285 -7.47 10.02 -3.77
C LEU A 285 -6.06 10.59 -3.94
N LEU A 286 -5.08 10.07 -3.21
CA LEU A 286 -3.68 10.43 -3.39
C LEU A 286 -3.19 10.11 -4.81
N ALA A 287 -3.54 8.92 -5.33
CA ALA A 287 -3.24 8.52 -6.69
C ALA A 287 -3.90 9.46 -7.73
N LEU A 288 -5.20 9.72 -7.59
CA LEU A 288 -5.96 10.58 -8.51
C LEU A 288 -5.45 12.04 -8.49
N GLY A 289 -5.17 12.59 -7.31
CA GLY A 289 -4.62 13.93 -7.15
C GLY A 289 -3.28 14.09 -7.85
N SER A 290 -2.43 13.06 -7.74
CA SER A 290 -1.09 13.07 -8.34
C SER A 290 -1.12 13.06 -9.86
N ILE A 291 -2.05 12.31 -10.47
CA ILE A 291 -2.27 12.32 -11.92
C ILE A 291 -2.71 13.72 -12.38
N LYS A 292 -3.65 14.35 -11.66
CA LYS A 292 -4.18 15.66 -12.02
C LYS A 292 -3.10 16.75 -12.07
N THR A 293 -2.08 16.64 -11.22
CA THR A 293 -0.96 17.60 -11.14
C THR A 293 0.16 17.32 -12.16
N MET A 294 0.11 16.21 -12.90
CA MET A 294 1.14 15.90 -13.89
C MET A 294 1.15 16.95 -15.01
N PRO A 295 2.34 17.41 -15.48
CA PRO A 295 2.44 18.23 -16.67
C PRO A 295 1.82 17.46 -17.85
N ARG A 296 0.89 18.10 -18.58
CA ARG A 296 0.42 17.51 -19.84
C ARG A 296 1.60 17.44 -20.80
N GLN A 297 1.94 16.24 -21.25
CA GLN A 297 2.83 16.09 -22.40
C GLN A 297 2.01 16.53 -23.63
N GLU A 298 2.28 17.75 -24.09
CA GLU A 298 1.74 18.30 -25.36
C GLU A 298 2.37 17.63 -26.59
#